data_AF-A0A821UJP7-F1
#
_entry.id   AF-A0A821UJP7-F1
#
_cell.length_a   1.000
_cell.length_b   1.000
_cell.length_c   1.000
_cell.angle_alpha   90.00
_cell.angle_beta   90.00
_cell.angle_gamma   90.00
#
_symmetry.space_group_name_H-M   'P 1'
#
loop_
_entity.id
_entity.type
_entity.pdbx_description
1 polymer ?
#
loop_
_entity_poly.entity_id
_entity_poly.type
_entity_poly.pdbx_seq_one_letter_code
_entity_poly.pdbx_strand_id
1 'polypeptide(L)'
;MPPITIFATPTTNDNKEKEQDRSHTDINGNFIFIQTFIETLIRMSEKALSSKHELIELCHDNYKNSKCNMKIIDEFYNNYSVEISLWWYTRESLFYRILNKSLREQNIAIMYKFRFLIVDLYRQLKELQEKNVLTFDKTFRFQLMSKEELEQLKNSIGQHVSMNSFLSTTIDRHMAEFLLSSWLSRDETVTTRPFAEITTKSFFQDEKECLFMLGSVFRIKDIKLHDSDRYWLIRLKLIDENSHQLKDVFNQIKSTMEEQTYMFSVCLLLITMNRYDEAENLFQQLFKNLAVSDVFAAGRYYQGLDAVYLAKGDYDLAITLTEKAIQLFQKVLNNDIYLAHCYGNLGVIYWKLKQYDLALSYYEKQLSIQLKTLPANHFEFGVTFLNIGEIYKARNEFELALSFYSKANEIFQKASLLPTHEAVIELQQHIQTTIEKISHE
;
A
#
# COMPACT_ATOMS: atom_id res chain seq x y z
N MET A 1 -28.80 -2.07 13.19
CA MET A 1 -27.71 -2.94 13.68
C MET A 1 -27.16 -2.36 14.98
N PRO A 2 -26.66 -3.20 15.89
CA PRO A 2 -25.82 -2.74 17.01
C PRO A 2 -24.68 -1.85 16.48
N PRO A 3 -24.43 -0.64 17.01
CA PRO A 3 -23.23 0.13 16.67
C PRO A 3 -21.97 -0.70 16.98
N ILE A 4 -21.02 -0.73 16.06
CA ILE A 4 -19.76 -1.48 16.22
C ILE A 4 -18.76 -0.54 16.88
N THR A 5 -18.16 -0.97 18.00
CA THR A 5 -17.17 -0.17 18.74
C THR A 5 -15.78 -0.75 18.55
N ILE A 6 -14.81 0.14 18.35
CA ILE A 6 -13.40 -0.22 18.25
C ILE A 6 -12.72 0.19 19.57
N PHE A 7 -12.01 -0.74 20.24
CA PHE A 7 -11.34 -0.49 21.53
C PHE A 7 -9.84 -0.82 21.45
N ALA A 8 -9.01 0.19 21.21
CA ALA A 8 -7.56 0.00 21.22
C ALA A 8 -6.99 0.03 22.65
N THR A 9 -6.81 -1.11 23.30
CA THR A 9 -6.10 -1.18 24.59
C THR A 9 -4.61 -1.45 24.35
N PRO A 10 -3.68 -0.56 24.75
CA PRO A 10 -2.28 -0.95 24.87
C PRO A 10 -2.20 -2.03 25.95
N THR A 11 -2.15 -3.30 25.55
CA THR A 11 -2.02 -4.40 26.51
C THR A 11 -0.58 -4.43 27.02
N THR A 12 -0.38 -3.85 28.19
CA THR A 12 0.80 -4.05 29.04
C THR A 12 0.58 -5.30 29.89
N ASN A 13 1.56 -6.19 29.93
CA ASN A 13 1.62 -7.37 30.81
C ASN A 13 0.60 -8.50 30.57
N ASP A 14 0.94 -9.42 29.67
CA ASP A 14 0.71 -10.85 29.93
C ASP A 14 2.05 -11.50 30.27
N ASN A 15 2.51 -11.27 31.51
CA ASN A 15 3.50 -12.15 32.10
C ASN A 15 2.80 -13.48 32.43
N LYS A 16 3.08 -14.50 31.61
CA LYS A 16 2.67 -15.92 31.67
C LYS A 16 1.65 -16.39 30.62
N GLU A 17 1.85 -16.02 29.36
CA GLU A 17 1.66 -17.02 28.31
C GLU A 17 3.01 -17.27 27.65
N LYS A 18 3.60 -18.44 27.97
CA LYS A 18 4.57 -19.09 27.08
C LYS A 18 3.79 -19.52 25.83
N GLU A 19 3.35 -18.57 25.02
CA GLU A 19 3.04 -18.90 23.64
C GLU A 19 4.36 -19.16 22.96
N GLN A 20 4.53 -20.41 22.53
CA GLN A 20 5.58 -20.79 21.61
C GLN A 20 5.54 -19.79 20.46
N ASP A 21 6.59 -18.97 20.36
CA ASP A 21 6.86 -18.03 19.28
C ASP A 21 7.26 -18.83 18.01
N ARG A 22 6.35 -19.73 17.63
CA ARG A 22 6.37 -20.63 16.48
C ARG A 22 5.01 -20.54 15.81
N SER A 23 4.74 -19.43 15.16
CA SER A 23 4.01 -19.47 13.89
C SER A 23 4.30 -18.17 13.14
N HIS A 24 4.63 -18.32 11.87
CA HIS A 24 4.78 -17.26 10.89
C HIS A 24 3.72 -16.16 11.10
N THR A 25 4.13 -14.99 11.61
CA THR A 25 3.29 -13.80 11.57
C THR A 25 3.36 -13.26 10.16
N ASP A 26 2.49 -13.76 9.29
CA ASP A 26 2.30 -13.22 7.95
C ASP A 26 1.95 -11.73 8.09
N ILE A 27 2.93 -10.88 7.79
CA ILE A 27 2.65 -9.47 7.52
C ILE A 27 1.81 -9.50 6.25
N ASN A 28 0.50 -9.29 6.42
CA ASN A 28 -0.44 -9.33 5.31
C ASN A 28 0.04 -8.37 4.21
N GLY A 29 0.17 -8.86 2.97
CA GLY A 29 0.59 -8.02 1.83
C GLY A 29 -0.27 -6.76 1.67
N ASN A 30 -1.56 -6.83 2.04
CA ASN A 30 -2.47 -5.70 2.04
C ASN A 30 -2.10 -4.63 3.07
N PHE A 31 -1.55 -5.02 4.22
CA PHE A 31 -1.08 -4.07 5.23
C PHE A 31 0.17 -3.31 4.75
N ILE A 32 1.15 -4.04 4.21
CA ILE A 32 2.37 -3.47 3.61
C ILE A 32 1.96 -2.48 2.51
N PHE A 33 0.98 -2.87 1.70
CA PHE A 33 0.44 -2.06 0.63
C PHE A 33 -0.16 -0.73 1.11
N ILE A 34 -1.11 -0.75 2.06
CA ILE A 34 -1.75 0.48 2.55
C ILE A 34 -0.73 1.41 3.18
N GLN A 35 0.21 0.85 3.94
CA GLN A 35 1.27 1.63 4.56
C GLN A 35 2.20 2.27 3.53
N THR A 36 2.57 1.49 2.50
CA THR A 36 3.34 2.01 1.37
C THR A 36 2.58 3.14 0.67
N PHE A 37 1.30 2.94 0.39
CA PHE A 37 0.46 3.94 -0.26
C PHE A 37 0.33 5.22 0.57
N ILE A 38 0.11 5.11 1.88
CA ILE A 38 0.06 6.24 2.80
C ILE A 38 1.40 7.00 2.81
N GLU A 39 2.53 6.29 2.96
CA GLU A 39 3.87 6.87 2.89
C GLU A 39 4.13 7.56 1.54
N THR A 40 3.64 6.95 0.46
CA THR A 40 3.68 7.51 -0.90
C THR A 40 2.98 8.86 -0.94
N LEU A 41 1.73 8.92 -0.45
CA LEU A 41 0.92 10.14 -0.46
C LEU A 41 1.58 11.25 0.37
N ILE A 42 2.07 10.92 1.58
CA ILE A 42 2.71 11.89 2.49
C ILE A 42 3.94 12.56 1.84
N ARG A 43 4.66 11.84 0.99
CA ARG A 43 5.88 12.33 0.32
C ARG A 43 5.60 13.07 -0.99
N MET A 44 4.36 13.04 -1.50
CA MET A 44 4.01 13.76 -2.73
C MET A 44 4.27 15.26 -2.60
N SER A 45 4.83 15.87 -3.64
CA SER A 45 5.03 17.32 -3.68
C SER A 45 3.70 18.08 -3.78
N GLU A 46 3.66 19.30 -3.25
CA GLU A 46 2.45 20.14 -3.28
C GLU A 46 1.92 20.41 -4.70
N LYS A 47 2.81 20.45 -5.70
CA LYS A 47 2.43 20.57 -7.11
C LYS A 47 1.73 19.32 -7.65
N ALA A 48 2.06 18.13 -7.15
CA ALA A 48 1.44 16.85 -7.51
C ALA A 48 0.11 16.59 -6.75
N LEU A 49 -0.18 17.40 -5.72
CA LEU A 49 -1.42 17.34 -4.94
C LEU A 49 -2.58 18.11 -5.60
N SER A 50 -2.45 18.50 -6.87
CA SER A 50 -3.51 19.17 -7.62
C SER A 50 -4.70 18.23 -7.87
N SER A 51 -5.73 18.34 -7.04
CA SER A 51 -6.92 19.10 -7.42
C SER A 51 -8.06 18.77 -6.46
N LYS A 52 -8.42 19.75 -5.64
CA LYS A 52 -9.68 19.77 -4.88
C LYS A 52 -10.90 19.41 -5.75
N HIS A 53 -10.81 19.70 -7.05
CA HIS A 53 -11.78 19.35 -8.08
C HIS A 53 -12.07 17.85 -8.17
N GLU A 54 -11.06 16.97 -8.19
CA GLU A 54 -11.30 15.52 -8.33
C GLU A 54 -12.08 14.91 -7.16
N LEU A 55 -11.84 15.43 -5.94
CA LEU A 55 -12.58 15.05 -4.74
C LEU A 55 -14.02 15.55 -4.84
N ILE A 56 -14.19 16.79 -5.30
CA ILE A 56 -15.51 17.42 -5.44
C ILE A 56 -16.35 16.73 -6.50
N GLU A 57 -15.77 16.38 -7.66
CA GLU A 57 -16.43 15.59 -8.70
C GLU A 57 -16.90 14.23 -8.15
N LEU A 58 -16.04 13.52 -7.44
CA LEU A 58 -16.41 12.26 -6.78
C LEU A 58 -17.58 12.46 -5.80
N CYS A 59 -17.56 13.54 -5.02
CA CYS A 59 -18.61 13.85 -4.08
C CYS A 59 -19.92 14.23 -4.79
N HIS A 60 -19.87 15.01 -5.87
CA HIS A 60 -21.03 15.36 -6.68
C HIS A 60 -21.69 14.12 -7.30
N ASP A 61 -20.90 13.23 -7.90
CA ASP A 61 -21.43 12.01 -8.53
C ASP A 61 -22.16 11.11 -7.52
N ASN A 62 -21.58 10.96 -6.32
CA ASN A 62 -22.12 10.10 -5.26
C ASN A 62 -23.29 10.73 -4.49
N TYR A 63 -23.39 12.06 -4.43
CA TYR A 63 -24.35 12.75 -3.56
C TYR A 63 -25.28 13.74 -4.28
N LYS A 64 -25.36 13.70 -5.62
CA LYS A 64 -26.25 14.56 -6.44
C LYS A 64 -27.70 14.65 -5.94
N ASN A 65 -28.23 13.60 -5.31
CA ASN A 65 -29.60 13.54 -4.81
C ASN A 65 -29.76 14.06 -3.36
N SER A 66 -28.67 14.39 -2.66
CA SER A 66 -28.67 14.86 -1.27
C SER A 66 -28.39 16.35 -1.18
N LYS A 67 -29.45 17.17 -1.05
CA LYS A 67 -29.32 18.64 -0.93
C LYS A 67 -28.40 19.08 0.22
N CYS A 68 -28.44 18.37 1.35
CA CYS A 68 -27.60 18.68 2.50
C CYS A 68 -26.11 18.44 2.19
N ASN A 69 -25.77 17.26 1.67
CA ASN A 69 -24.38 16.95 1.35
C ASN A 69 -23.84 17.86 0.24
N MET A 70 -24.66 18.19 -0.76
CA MET A 70 -24.29 19.12 -1.82
C MET A 70 -23.90 20.50 -1.27
N LYS A 71 -24.65 21.02 -0.29
CA LYS A 71 -24.32 22.27 0.38
C LYS A 71 -22.95 22.19 1.09
N ILE A 72 -22.66 21.10 1.80
CA ILE A 72 -21.37 20.89 2.47
C ILE A 72 -20.22 20.83 1.45
N ILE A 73 -20.45 20.15 0.32
CA ILE A 73 -19.48 20.01 -0.78
C ILE A 73 -19.16 21.39 -1.37
N ASP A 74 -20.18 22.21 -1.64
CA ASP A 74 -20.02 23.57 -2.18
C ASP A 74 -19.31 24.49 -1.18
N GLU A 75 -19.65 24.41 0.11
CA GLU A 75 -18.98 25.20 1.15
C GLU A 75 -17.51 24.77 1.31
N PHE A 76 -17.21 23.47 1.28
CA PHE A 76 -15.83 22.98 1.26
C PHE A 76 -15.11 23.48 0.01
N TYR A 77 -15.79 23.46 -1.15
CA TYR A 77 -15.22 23.92 -2.41
C TYR A 77 -14.80 25.39 -2.38
N ASN A 78 -15.51 26.23 -1.64
CA ASN A 78 -15.20 27.66 -1.56
C ASN A 78 -14.31 28.03 -0.38
N ASN A 79 -14.41 27.33 0.75
CA ASN A 79 -13.85 27.80 2.02
C ASN A 79 -12.73 26.91 2.60
N TYR A 80 -12.38 25.79 1.97
CA TYR A 80 -11.28 24.94 2.45
C TYR A 80 -9.93 25.67 2.46
N SER A 81 -9.20 25.56 3.57
CA SER A 81 -7.78 25.88 3.69
C SER A 81 -7.05 24.82 4.51
N VAL A 82 -5.72 24.77 4.38
CA VAL A 82 -4.86 23.77 5.02
C VAL A 82 -4.90 23.87 6.54
N GLU A 83 -5.23 25.02 7.12
CA GLU A 83 -5.27 25.25 8.57
C GLU A 83 -6.52 24.69 9.26
N ILE A 84 -7.58 24.43 8.47
CA ILE A 84 -8.89 23.97 8.94
C ILE A 84 -9.27 22.58 8.38
N SER A 85 -8.31 21.83 7.86
CA SER A 85 -8.53 20.47 7.33
C SER A 85 -9.16 19.52 8.35
N LEU A 86 -8.71 19.51 9.62
CA LEU A 86 -9.32 18.69 10.68
C LEU A 86 -10.78 19.07 10.97
N TRP A 87 -11.10 20.37 10.90
CA TRP A 87 -12.47 20.85 11.08
C TRP A 87 -13.37 20.35 9.95
N TRP A 88 -12.93 20.48 8.70
CA TRP A 88 -13.67 19.96 7.55
C TRP A 88 -13.81 18.45 7.56
N TYR A 89 -12.78 17.77 8.02
CA TYR A 89 -12.77 16.33 8.14
C TYR A 89 -13.80 15.83 9.14
N THR A 90 -13.91 16.49 10.30
CA THR A 90 -14.85 16.12 11.38
C THR A 90 -16.27 16.65 11.16
N ARG A 91 -16.46 17.70 10.35
CA ARG A 91 -17.77 18.31 10.09
C ARG A 91 -18.78 17.37 9.45
N GLU A 92 -19.94 17.22 10.12
CA GLU A 92 -21.15 16.54 9.61
C GLU A 92 -20.89 15.14 9.02
N SER A 93 -19.75 14.55 9.39
CA SER A 93 -19.24 13.24 9.00
C SER A 93 -19.22 12.91 7.49
N LEU A 94 -19.23 13.89 6.57
CA LEU A 94 -19.24 13.60 5.13
C LEU A 94 -17.89 13.04 4.65
N PHE A 95 -16.85 13.87 4.69
CA PHE A 95 -15.48 13.48 4.29
C PHE A 95 -14.94 12.39 5.22
N TYR A 96 -15.22 12.52 6.52
CA TYR A 96 -14.97 11.50 7.52
C TYR A 96 -15.41 10.10 7.08
N ARG A 97 -16.69 9.95 6.68
CA ARG A 97 -17.29 8.67 6.34
C ARG A 97 -16.72 8.11 5.05
N ILE A 98 -16.56 8.95 4.02
CA ILE A 98 -16.04 8.52 2.71
C ILE A 98 -14.60 8.05 2.86
N LEU A 99 -13.72 8.87 3.47
CA LEU A 99 -12.31 8.54 3.60
C LEU A 99 -12.12 7.29 4.45
N ASN A 100 -12.78 7.18 5.61
CA ASN A 100 -12.62 5.99 6.42
C ASN A 100 -13.18 4.73 5.79
N LYS A 101 -14.30 4.83 5.08
CA LYS A 101 -14.83 3.71 4.30
C LYS A 101 -13.80 3.28 3.26
N SER A 102 -13.23 4.23 2.52
CA SER A 102 -12.21 3.93 1.51
C SER A 102 -10.95 3.31 2.11
N LEU A 103 -10.51 3.73 3.30
CA LEU A 103 -9.38 3.12 3.99
C LEU A 103 -9.70 1.67 4.43
N ARG A 104 -10.93 1.39 4.91
CA ARG A 104 -11.34 0.02 5.30
C ARG A 104 -11.45 -0.91 4.09
N GLU A 105 -12.11 -0.43 3.04
CA GLU A 105 -12.28 -1.15 1.77
C GLU A 105 -11.02 -1.15 0.92
N GLN A 106 -9.97 -0.46 1.37
CA GLN A 106 -8.71 -0.26 0.63
C GLN A 106 -8.95 0.33 -0.76
N ASN A 107 -9.97 1.19 -0.93
CA ASN A 107 -10.32 1.79 -2.20
C ASN A 107 -9.32 2.89 -2.59
N ILE A 108 -8.28 2.49 -3.32
CA ILE A 108 -7.14 3.33 -3.71
C ILE A 108 -7.59 4.51 -4.57
N ALA A 109 -8.53 4.30 -5.49
CA ALA A 109 -9.06 5.37 -6.33
C ALA A 109 -9.70 6.50 -5.51
N ILE A 110 -10.50 6.15 -4.48
CA ILE A 110 -11.06 7.15 -3.57
C ILE A 110 -9.97 7.77 -2.70
N MET A 111 -9.10 6.96 -2.08
CA MET A 111 -8.01 7.50 -1.25
C MET A 111 -7.09 8.45 -2.04
N TYR A 112 -6.83 8.13 -3.31
CA TYR A 112 -6.06 8.98 -4.21
C TYR A 112 -6.76 10.32 -4.47
N LYS A 113 -8.08 10.34 -4.68
CA LYS A 113 -8.85 11.59 -4.78
C LYS A 113 -8.82 12.39 -3.47
N PHE A 114 -8.67 11.72 -2.33
CA PHE A 114 -8.47 12.33 -1.01
C PHE A 114 -7.02 12.75 -0.71
N ARG A 115 -6.05 12.51 -1.61
CA ARG A 115 -4.61 12.66 -1.34
C ARG A 115 -4.21 13.97 -0.65
N PHE A 116 -4.70 15.11 -1.13
CA PHE A 116 -4.35 16.41 -0.56
C PHE A 116 -4.88 16.54 0.87
N LEU A 117 -6.13 16.13 1.10
CA LEU A 117 -6.75 16.17 2.43
C LEU A 117 -6.05 15.19 3.38
N ILE A 118 -5.66 14.00 2.93
CA ILE A 118 -4.90 13.03 3.73
C ILE A 118 -3.56 13.64 4.18
N VAL A 119 -2.83 14.30 3.28
CA VAL A 119 -1.55 14.95 3.58
C VAL A 119 -1.74 16.09 4.57
N ASP A 120 -2.73 16.95 4.35
CA ASP A 120 -3.00 18.08 5.25
C ASP A 120 -3.43 17.61 6.65
N LEU A 121 -4.27 16.58 6.72
CA LEU A 121 -4.66 15.94 7.99
C LEU A 121 -3.46 15.34 8.71
N TYR A 122 -2.58 14.63 8.00
CA TYR A 122 -1.37 14.06 8.58
C TYR A 122 -0.47 15.14 9.19
N ARG A 123 -0.24 16.25 8.46
CA ARG A 123 0.58 17.37 8.94
C ARG A 123 -0.01 17.98 10.23
N GLN A 124 -1.32 18.25 10.26
CA GLN A 124 -1.97 18.80 11.44
C GLN A 124 -1.94 17.84 12.64
N LEU A 125 -2.19 16.54 12.42
CA LEU A 125 -2.15 15.54 13.48
C LEU A 125 -0.76 15.42 14.09
N LYS A 126 0.28 15.43 13.26
CA LYS A 126 1.68 15.37 13.71
C LYS A 126 2.04 16.58 14.56
N GLU A 127 1.65 17.79 14.14
CA GLU A 127 1.86 19.00 14.92
C GLU A 127 1.18 18.93 16.31
N LEU A 128 -0.05 18.41 16.38
CA LEU A 128 -0.79 18.27 17.63
C LEU A 128 -0.21 17.18 18.54
N GLN A 129 0.26 16.08 17.97
CA GLN A 129 0.91 14.97 18.68
C GLN A 129 2.20 15.43 19.40
N GLU A 130 3.00 16.28 18.74
CA GLU A 130 4.25 16.83 19.28
C GLU A 130 4.00 17.87 20.39
N LYS A 131 2.91 18.65 20.29
CA LYS A 131 2.61 19.76 21.21
C LYS A 131 1.84 19.36 22.47
N ASN A 132 0.93 18.39 22.38
CA ASN A 132 -0.01 18.11 23.45
C ASN A 132 0.47 16.96 24.33
N VAL A 133 0.39 17.08 25.66
CA VAL A 133 0.49 15.91 26.56
C VAL A 133 -0.91 15.34 26.71
N LEU A 134 -1.11 14.10 26.26
CA LEU A 134 -2.41 13.42 26.35
C LEU A 134 -2.80 13.28 27.83
N THR A 135 -3.89 13.94 28.22
CA THR A 135 -4.49 13.88 29.56
C THR A 135 -5.85 13.19 29.44
N PHE A 136 -5.83 11.87 29.33
CA PHE A 136 -7.07 11.12 29.10
C PHE A 136 -7.87 10.94 30.39
N ASP A 137 -9.01 11.64 30.50
CA ASP A 137 -10.12 11.25 31.38
C ASP A 137 -11.40 10.94 30.59
N LYS A 138 -11.50 11.38 29.33
CA LYS A 138 -12.63 11.09 28.42
C LYS A 138 -12.15 11.11 26.97
N THR A 139 -12.29 9.98 26.26
CA THR A 139 -12.20 9.94 24.81
C THR A 139 -13.50 9.39 24.27
N PHE A 140 -14.09 10.12 23.33
CA PHE A 140 -15.38 9.72 22.83
C PHE A 140 -15.32 9.52 21.34
N ARG A 141 -15.94 8.39 20.99
CA ARG A 141 -17.06 8.22 20.05
C ARG A 141 -16.80 7.00 19.07
N PHE A 142 -17.80 6.49 18.32
CA PHE A 142 -17.82 5.25 17.47
C PHE A 142 -17.74 5.40 15.93
N GLN A 143 -17.55 4.29 15.18
CA GLN A 143 -17.71 4.25 13.72
C GLN A 143 -18.74 3.20 13.30
N LEU A 144 -19.71 3.60 12.46
CA LEU A 144 -20.61 2.66 11.81
C LEU A 144 -19.83 1.80 10.82
N MET A 145 -19.91 0.50 11.02
CA MET A 145 -19.33 -0.53 10.17
C MET A 145 -20.46 -1.50 9.77
N SER A 146 -20.45 -1.90 8.50
CA SER A 146 -21.35 -2.92 7.95
C SER A 146 -20.98 -4.30 8.47
N LYS A 147 -21.90 -5.26 8.27
CA LYS A 147 -21.64 -6.65 8.65
C LYS A 147 -20.51 -7.26 7.83
N GLU A 148 -20.44 -6.96 6.54
CA GLU A 148 -19.36 -7.45 5.67
C GLU A 148 -17.99 -6.94 6.14
N GLU A 149 -17.87 -5.64 6.45
CA GLU A 149 -16.63 -5.05 6.97
C GLU A 149 -16.21 -5.69 8.31
N LEU A 150 -17.17 -6.00 9.19
CA LEU A 150 -16.88 -6.67 10.46
C LEU A 150 -16.38 -8.10 10.25
N GLU A 151 -16.98 -8.86 9.33
CA GLU A 151 -16.52 -10.22 9.03
C GLU A 151 -15.13 -10.21 8.38
N GLN A 152 -14.84 -9.24 7.51
CA GLN A 152 -13.48 -9.03 7.00
C GLN A 152 -12.48 -8.75 8.13
N LEU A 153 -12.86 -7.89 9.09
CA LEU A 153 -12.00 -7.56 10.23
C LEU A 153 -11.76 -8.78 11.15
N LYS A 154 -12.77 -9.65 11.32
CA LYS A 154 -12.63 -10.92 12.06
C LYS A 154 -11.64 -11.87 11.39
N ASN A 155 -11.59 -11.90 10.06
CA ASN A 155 -10.60 -12.70 9.32
C ASN A 155 -9.16 -12.21 9.52
N SER A 156 -8.98 -10.98 10.02
CA SER A 156 -7.67 -10.37 10.32
C SER A 156 -7.26 -10.47 11.80
N ILE A 157 -8.00 -11.20 12.64
CA ILE A 157 -7.59 -11.47 14.03
C ILE A 157 -6.21 -12.13 14.03
N GLY A 158 -5.29 -11.61 14.84
CA GLY A 158 -3.90 -12.06 14.90
C GLY A 158 -2.98 -11.48 13.83
N GLN A 159 -3.49 -10.75 12.82
CA GLN A 159 -2.69 -10.08 11.79
C GLN A 159 -2.37 -8.62 12.14
N HIS A 160 -1.38 -8.06 11.44
CA HIS A 160 -1.09 -6.63 11.45
C HIS A 160 -2.15 -5.87 10.65
N VAL A 161 -2.70 -4.83 11.24
CA VAL A 161 -3.64 -3.91 10.59
C VAL A 161 -3.17 -2.47 10.77
N SER A 162 -3.26 -1.71 9.70
CA SER A 162 -3.25 -0.26 9.79
C SER A 162 -4.69 0.06 10.22
N MET A 163 -4.89 0.31 11.51
CA MET A 163 -6.18 0.84 11.93
C MET A 163 -6.30 2.20 11.30
N ASN A 164 -7.34 2.37 10.49
CA ASN A 164 -7.57 3.60 9.75
C ASN A 164 -7.33 4.80 10.65
N SER A 165 -6.41 5.62 10.19
CA SER A 165 -5.74 6.73 10.84
C SER A 165 -6.64 7.86 11.30
N PHE A 166 -7.95 7.64 11.29
CA PHE A 166 -8.93 8.65 11.59
C PHE A 166 -10.20 7.99 12.10
N LEU A 167 -10.10 7.16 13.13
CA LEU A 167 -11.28 6.83 13.91
C LEU A 167 -11.71 8.09 14.69
N SER A 168 -12.53 8.95 14.07
CA SER A 168 -13.41 9.96 14.70
C SER A 168 -14.80 9.35 14.86
N THR A 169 -14.87 8.48 15.80
CA THR A 169 -15.77 8.78 16.85
C THR A 169 -17.19 9.54 16.56
N THR A 170 -18.35 8.84 16.76
CA THR A 170 -19.86 9.14 16.92
C THR A 170 -20.47 10.49 17.38
N ILE A 171 -21.81 10.57 17.36
CA ILE A 171 -22.72 11.68 17.73
C ILE A 171 -23.59 11.47 19.01
N ASP A 172 -23.44 10.36 19.76
CA ASP A 172 -24.27 10.03 20.95
C ASP A 172 -23.45 10.05 22.26
N ARG A 173 -23.79 10.99 23.15
CA ARG A 173 -23.11 11.30 24.41
C ARG A 173 -23.28 10.23 25.50
N HIS A 174 -24.42 9.56 25.58
CA HIS A 174 -24.72 8.61 26.66
C HIS A 174 -23.99 7.27 26.48
N MET A 175 -23.93 6.78 25.24
CA MET A 175 -23.14 5.61 24.86
C MET A 175 -21.64 5.79 25.14
N ALA A 176 -21.16 7.02 25.01
CA ALA A 176 -19.77 7.37 25.18
C ALA A 176 -19.37 7.34 26.67
N GLU A 177 -20.23 7.88 27.57
CA GLU A 177 -19.98 7.95 29.01
C GLU A 177 -19.96 6.58 29.72
N PHE A 178 -20.69 5.57 29.22
CA PHE A 178 -20.76 4.23 29.81
C PHE A 178 -19.44 3.44 29.75
N LEU A 179 -18.56 3.72 28.77
CA LEU A 179 -17.34 2.94 28.49
C LEU A 179 -16.08 3.44 29.22
N LEU A 180 -16.20 4.51 30.01
CA LEU A 180 -15.09 5.21 30.66
C LEU A 180 -14.47 4.47 31.85
N SER A 181 -15.15 3.48 32.43
CA SER A 181 -14.73 2.89 33.72
C SER A 181 -13.62 1.84 33.63
N SER A 182 -12.99 1.64 32.48
CA SER A 182 -12.02 0.54 32.28
C SER A 182 -10.84 0.90 31.35
N TRP A 183 -10.18 2.03 31.57
CA TRP A 183 -9.07 2.48 30.69
C TRP A 183 -7.79 2.96 31.40
N LEU A 184 -6.69 2.65 30.71
CA LEU A 184 -5.27 3.04 30.81
C LEU A 184 -4.37 2.39 31.88
N SER A 185 -3.53 1.45 31.44
CA SER A 185 -2.16 1.33 31.91
C SER A 185 -1.22 2.06 30.93
N ARG A 186 -0.36 2.92 31.47
CA ARG A 186 0.66 3.68 30.73
C ARG A 186 1.86 2.76 30.51
N ASP A 187 2.24 2.49 29.26
CA ASP A 187 3.52 1.84 28.98
C ASP A 187 4.56 2.93 28.70
N GLU A 188 5.54 3.07 29.58
CA GLU A 188 6.62 4.05 29.46
C GLU A 188 7.69 3.62 28.42
N THR A 189 7.58 2.41 27.86
CA THR A 189 8.52 1.88 26.87
C THR A 189 8.19 2.24 25.42
N VAL A 190 6.94 2.66 25.15
CA VAL A 190 6.52 3.07 23.80
C VAL A 190 6.91 4.54 23.59
N THR A 191 7.85 4.78 22.67
CA THR A 191 8.32 6.14 22.35
C THR A 191 7.37 6.90 21.42
N THR A 192 6.55 6.21 20.63
CA THR A 192 5.60 6.81 19.68
C THR A 192 4.18 6.87 20.23
N ARG A 193 3.52 8.03 20.11
CA ARG A 193 2.12 8.21 20.53
C ARG A 193 1.19 7.89 19.35
N PRO A 194 0.40 6.81 19.34
CA PRO A 194 -0.41 6.51 18.16
C PRO A 194 -1.66 7.39 18.03
N PHE A 195 -1.78 8.45 18.85
CA PHE A 195 -2.93 9.35 18.90
C PHE A 195 -2.51 10.81 18.98
N ALA A 196 -3.35 11.69 18.43
CA ALA A 196 -3.32 13.13 18.65
C ALA A 196 -4.67 13.62 19.19
N GLU A 197 -4.63 14.51 20.18
CA GLU A 197 -5.83 15.23 20.63
C GLU A 197 -6.15 16.36 19.64
N ILE A 198 -7.39 16.40 19.15
CA ILE A 198 -7.85 17.32 18.11
C ILE A 198 -8.99 18.24 18.57
N THR A 199 -9.35 18.23 19.85
CA THR A 199 -10.44 19.02 20.46
C THR A 199 -10.45 20.49 19.96
N THR A 200 -9.29 21.13 19.91
CA THR A 200 -9.15 22.54 19.52
C THR A 200 -9.30 22.81 18.03
N LYS A 201 -9.29 21.76 17.20
CA LYS A 201 -9.33 21.81 15.74
C LYS A 201 -10.55 21.10 15.14
N SER A 202 -11.35 20.43 15.98
CA SER A 202 -12.56 19.74 15.57
C SER A 202 -13.71 20.71 15.23
N PHE A 203 -14.62 20.23 14.39
CA PHE A 203 -15.96 20.83 14.22
C PHE A 203 -16.75 20.86 15.55
N PHE A 204 -16.55 19.85 16.40
CA PHE A 204 -17.29 19.68 17.63
C PHE A 204 -16.54 20.30 18.80
N GLN A 205 -16.79 21.58 19.03
CA GLN A 205 -16.06 22.37 20.05
C GLN A 205 -16.36 21.96 21.49
N ASP A 206 -17.51 21.30 21.73
CA ASP A 206 -17.94 20.86 23.05
C ASP A 206 -17.47 19.44 23.40
N GLU A 207 -16.68 18.80 22.53
CA GLU A 207 -16.29 17.40 22.65
C GLU A 207 -14.77 17.20 22.74
N LYS A 208 -14.32 16.31 23.63
CA LYS A 208 -12.92 15.89 23.68
C LYS A 208 -12.67 14.84 22.60
N GLU A 209 -11.89 15.20 21.59
CA GLU A 209 -11.65 14.36 20.43
C GLU A 209 -10.19 13.96 20.27
N CYS A 210 -9.96 12.71 19.86
CA CYS A 210 -8.66 12.20 19.48
C CYS A 210 -8.75 11.40 18.19
N LEU A 211 -7.68 11.46 17.37
CA LEU A 211 -7.54 10.63 16.17
C LEU A 211 -6.27 9.81 16.26
N PHE A 212 -6.28 8.66 15.58
CA PHE A 212 -5.08 7.84 15.39
C PHE A 212 -4.09 8.59 14.50
N MET A 213 -2.80 8.31 14.65
CA MET A 213 -1.79 8.82 13.73
C MET A 213 -1.80 8.03 12.43
N LEU A 214 -1.67 8.72 11.30
CA LEU A 214 -1.50 8.08 9.99
C LEU A 214 -0.18 7.32 9.96
N GLY A 215 -0.25 6.01 9.75
CA GLY A 215 0.91 5.12 9.76
C GLY A 215 0.97 4.17 10.96
N SER A 216 0.22 4.42 12.04
CA SER A 216 0.25 3.56 13.23
C SER A 216 -0.17 2.12 12.94
N VAL A 217 0.58 1.17 13.51
CA VAL A 217 0.42 -0.27 13.27
C VAL A 217 -0.15 -0.95 14.50
N PHE A 218 -1.22 -1.72 14.30
CA PHE A 218 -1.86 -2.47 15.38
C PHE A 218 -1.97 -3.94 15.02
N ARG A 219 -2.10 -4.78 16.05
CA ARG A 219 -2.49 -6.19 15.91
C ARG A 219 -3.85 -6.40 16.54
N ILE A 220 -4.80 -6.96 15.80
CA ILE A 220 -6.12 -7.30 16.36
C ILE A 220 -5.95 -8.51 17.28
N LYS A 221 -6.30 -8.35 18.55
CA LYS A 221 -6.27 -9.42 19.55
C LYS A 221 -7.56 -10.24 19.52
N ASP A 222 -8.71 -9.58 19.54
CA ASP A 222 -10.02 -10.22 19.41
C ASP A 222 -11.12 -9.22 19.11
N ILE A 223 -12.27 -9.75 18.72
CA ILE A 223 -13.50 -9.02 18.42
C ILE A 223 -14.66 -9.72 19.13
N LYS A 224 -15.35 -9.04 20.05
CA LYS A 224 -16.43 -9.63 20.88
C LYS A 224 -17.72 -8.82 20.81
N LEU A 225 -18.88 -9.47 20.78
CA LEU A 225 -20.16 -8.78 20.95
C LEU A 225 -20.43 -8.59 22.45
N HIS A 226 -20.78 -7.36 22.84
CA HIS A 226 -21.22 -7.04 24.19
C HIS A 226 -22.76 -7.08 24.21
N ASP A 227 -23.29 -8.18 24.74
CA ASP A 227 -24.71 -8.55 24.60
C ASP A 227 -25.68 -7.61 25.33
N SER A 228 -25.26 -6.96 26.43
CA SER A 228 -26.11 -6.03 27.19
C SER A 228 -26.38 -4.72 26.45
N ASP A 229 -25.40 -4.26 25.67
CA ASP A 229 -25.38 -2.88 25.14
C ASP A 229 -25.36 -2.83 23.62
N ARG A 230 -25.47 -4.00 22.97
CA ARG A 230 -25.58 -4.13 21.52
C ARG A 230 -24.43 -3.39 20.82
N TYR A 231 -23.19 -3.68 21.20
CA TYR A 231 -22.02 -3.21 20.47
C TYR A 231 -20.93 -4.26 20.35
N TRP A 232 -20.07 -4.13 19.34
CA TRP A 232 -18.88 -4.97 19.20
C TRP A 232 -17.68 -4.30 19.86
N LEU A 233 -16.76 -5.07 20.43
CA LEU A 233 -15.53 -4.62 21.09
C LEU A 233 -14.34 -5.24 20.36
N ILE A 234 -13.51 -4.43 19.72
CA ILE A 234 -12.30 -4.88 19.00
C ILE A 234 -11.08 -4.50 19.84
N ARG A 235 -10.33 -5.47 20.37
CA ARG A 235 -9.10 -5.24 21.15
C ARG A 235 -7.87 -5.18 20.24
N LEU A 236 -7.05 -4.14 20.39
CA LEU A 236 -5.90 -3.87 19.50
C LEU A 236 -4.63 -3.65 20.32
N LYS A 237 -3.53 -4.29 19.92
CA LYS A 237 -2.19 -4.05 20.48
C LYS A 237 -1.38 -3.16 19.53
N LEU A 238 -0.90 -2.02 20.00
CA LEU A 238 0.05 -1.18 19.25
C LEU A 238 1.35 -1.95 19.03
N ILE A 239 1.90 -1.87 17.83
CA ILE A 239 3.20 -2.45 17.47
C ILE A 239 4.21 -1.32 17.32
N ASP A 240 5.37 -1.47 17.96
CA ASP A 240 6.49 -0.53 17.81
C ASP A 240 7.03 -0.60 16.37
N GLU A 241 7.09 0.58 15.74
CA GLU A 241 7.65 0.79 14.40
C GLU A 241 9.13 0.38 14.32
N ASN A 242 9.84 0.32 15.46
CA ASN A 242 11.23 -0.14 15.55
C ASN A 242 11.39 -1.66 15.67
N SER A 243 10.30 -2.43 15.67
CA SER A 243 10.40 -3.89 15.59
C SER A 243 11.17 -4.29 14.33
N HIS A 244 12.15 -5.19 14.47
CA HIS A 244 13.07 -5.58 13.39
C HIS A 244 12.33 -5.98 12.11
N GLN A 245 11.18 -6.66 12.28
CA GLN A 245 10.31 -7.10 11.18
C GLN A 245 9.68 -5.95 10.39
N LEU A 246 9.16 -4.91 11.06
CA LEU A 246 8.56 -3.76 10.36
C LEU A 246 9.63 -2.88 9.73
N LYS A 247 10.77 -2.69 10.41
CA LYS A 247 11.87 -1.85 9.92
C LYS A 247 12.44 -2.37 8.60
N ASP A 248 12.63 -3.68 8.47
CA ASP A 248 13.14 -4.29 7.24
C ASP A 248 12.13 -4.18 6.09
N VAL A 249 10.85 -4.42 6.36
CA VAL A 249 9.76 -4.22 5.38
C VAL A 249 9.66 -2.76 4.94
N PHE A 250 9.71 -1.81 5.88
CA PHE A 250 9.68 -0.38 5.55
C PHE A 250 10.93 0.08 4.80
N ASN A 251 12.10 -0.47 5.09
CA ASN A 251 13.32 -0.15 4.35
C ASN A 251 13.29 -0.72 2.93
N GLN A 252 12.73 -1.92 2.75
CA GLN A 252 12.52 -2.51 1.42
C GLN A 252 11.51 -1.71 0.60
N ILE A 253 10.40 -1.28 1.22
CA ILE A 253 9.44 -0.36 0.60
C ILE A 253 10.18 0.92 0.18
N LYS A 254 10.92 1.55 1.10
CA LYS A 254 11.65 2.81 0.84
C LYS A 254 12.72 2.65 -0.24
N SER A 255 13.44 1.52 -0.32
CA SER A 255 14.45 1.28 -1.35
C SER A 255 13.86 0.99 -2.72
N THR A 256 12.58 0.58 -2.79
CA THR A 256 11.83 0.42 -4.04
C THR A 256 11.24 1.75 -4.54
N MET A 257 11.27 2.81 -3.71
CA MET A 257 10.62 4.09 -3.94
C MET A 257 11.64 5.22 -4.14
N GLU A 258 12.23 5.31 -5.33
CA GLU A 258 13.02 6.48 -5.73
C GLU A 258 12.13 7.69 -6.11
N GLU A 259 12.68 8.90 -5.95
CA GLU A 259 11.99 10.22 -5.96
C GLU A 259 11.20 10.59 -7.23
N GLN A 260 11.33 9.85 -8.34
CA GLN A 260 10.57 10.14 -9.56
C GLN A 260 9.36 9.21 -9.71
N THR A 261 8.26 9.77 -9.21
CA THR A 261 6.86 9.45 -9.47
C THR A 261 6.25 8.42 -8.52
N TYR A 262 6.03 8.85 -7.27
CA TYR A 262 5.11 8.26 -6.29
C TYR A 262 3.84 7.65 -6.90
N MET A 263 3.26 8.31 -7.91
CA MET A 263 2.08 7.83 -8.63
C MET A 263 2.31 6.58 -9.47
N PHE A 264 3.50 6.43 -10.03
CA PHE A 264 3.93 5.22 -10.70
C PHE A 264 3.97 4.06 -9.71
N SER A 265 4.50 4.29 -8.52
CA SER A 265 4.52 3.29 -7.43
C SER A 265 3.11 2.86 -7.03
N VAL A 266 2.16 3.78 -6.89
CA VAL A 266 0.74 3.44 -6.66
C VAL A 266 0.19 2.51 -7.74
N CYS A 267 0.49 2.78 -9.00
CA CYS A 267 0.05 1.95 -10.11
C CYS A 267 0.67 0.55 -10.08
N LEU A 268 1.98 0.44 -9.80
CA LEU A 268 2.63 -0.86 -9.66
C LEU A 268 2.01 -1.70 -8.55
N LEU A 269 1.69 -1.07 -7.43
CA LEU A 269 1.04 -1.76 -6.32
C LEU A 269 -0.38 -2.22 -6.66
N LEU A 270 -1.13 -1.44 -7.46
CA LEU A 270 -2.43 -1.87 -7.98
C LEU A 270 -2.30 -3.15 -8.83
N ILE A 271 -1.23 -3.27 -9.62
CA ILE A 271 -0.94 -4.50 -10.39
C ILE A 271 -0.67 -5.67 -9.45
N THR A 272 0.16 -5.51 -8.41
CA THR A 272 0.45 -6.59 -7.45
C THR A 272 -0.78 -7.06 -6.68
N MET A 273 -1.79 -6.20 -6.53
CA MET A 273 -3.09 -6.53 -5.92
C MET A 273 -4.11 -7.14 -6.91
N ASN A 274 -3.72 -7.40 -8.16
CA ASN A 274 -4.61 -7.82 -9.24
C ASN A 274 -5.74 -6.83 -9.57
N ARG A 275 -5.57 -5.54 -9.23
CA ARG A 275 -6.53 -4.46 -9.51
C ARG A 275 -6.17 -3.76 -10.82
N TYR A 276 -6.13 -4.54 -11.89
CA TYR A 276 -5.58 -4.11 -13.19
C TYR A 276 -6.36 -2.96 -13.83
N ASP A 277 -7.69 -2.94 -13.72
CA ASP A 277 -8.51 -1.87 -14.30
C ASP A 277 -8.29 -0.51 -13.62
N GLU A 278 -8.01 -0.53 -12.31
CA GLU A 278 -7.68 0.69 -11.57
C GLU A 278 -6.27 1.18 -11.89
N ALA A 279 -5.31 0.26 -12.03
CA ALA A 279 -3.95 0.58 -12.47
C ALA A 279 -3.98 1.22 -13.87
N GLU A 280 -4.73 0.62 -14.80
CA GLU A 280 -4.91 1.15 -16.16
C GLU A 280 -5.48 2.56 -16.16
N ASN A 281 -6.61 2.76 -15.48
CA ASN A 281 -7.26 4.06 -15.40
C ASN A 281 -6.32 5.13 -14.81
N LEU A 282 -5.56 4.77 -13.78
CA LEU A 282 -4.62 5.70 -13.15
C LEU A 282 -3.45 6.03 -14.08
N PHE A 283 -2.86 5.04 -14.75
CA PHE A 283 -1.83 5.28 -15.75
C PHE A 283 -2.33 6.17 -16.91
N GLN A 284 -3.55 5.95 -17.40
CA GLN A 284 -4.14 6.77 -18.45
C GLN A 284 -4.36 8.22 -18.00
N GLN A 285 -4.81 8.43 -16.76
CA GLN A 285 -4.96 9.78 -16.19
C GLN A 285 -3.60 10.48 -16.05
N LEU A 286 -2.59 9.77 -15.54
CA LEU A 286 -1.23 10.30 -15.41
C LEU A 286 -0.62 10.65 -16.77
N PHE A 287 -0.86 9.81 -17.78
CA PHE A 287 -0.40 10.04 -19.15
C PHE A 287 -1.09 11.26 -19.79
N LYS A 288 -2.41 11.43 -19.58
CA LYS A 288 -3.18 12.58 -20.09
C LYS A 288 -2.68 13.91 -19.53
N ASN A 289 -2.22 13.91 -18.29
CA ASN A 289 -1.73 15.11 -17.59
C ASN A 289 -0.22 15.33 -17.78
N LEU A 290 0.45 14.48 -18.56
CA LEU A 290 1.88 14.57 -18.77
C LEU A 290 2.22 15.74 -19.71
N ALA A 291 3.26 16.51 -19.37
CA ALA A 291 3.78 17.54 -20.25
C ALA A 291 4.33 16.90 -21.55
N VAL A 292 3.96 17.47 -22.70
CA VAL A 292 4.35 16.94 -24.03
C VAL A 292 5.88 16.81 -24.20
N SER A 293 6.66 17.62 -23.50
CA SER A 293 8.12 17.59 -23.54
C SER A 293 8.77 16.48 -22.71
N ASP A 294 8.03 15.82 -21.83
CA ASP A 294 8.58 14.81 -20.90
C ASP A 294 8.57 13.41 -21.53
N VAL A 295 9.51 13.20 -22.44
CA VAL A 295 9.68 11.95 -23.20
C VAL A 295 10.05 10.78 -22.28
N PHE A 296 10.81 11.03 -21.21
CA PHE A 296 11.21 9.99 -20.27
C PHE A 296 10.02 9.47 -19.46
N ALA A 297 9.22 10.37 -18.87
CA ALA A 297 8.03 9.96 -18.14
C ALA A 297 6.98 9.30 -19.04
N ALA A 298 6.87 9.73 -20.31
CA ALA A 298 6.02 9.06 -21.29
C ALA A 298 6.46 7.60 -21.51
N GLY A 299 7.77 7.36 -21.65
CA GLY A 299 8.34 6.01 -21.75
C GLY A 299 8.00 5.17 -20.52
N ARG A 300 8.17 5.73 -19.31
CA ARG A 300 7.79 5.07 -18.05
C ARG A 300 6.33 4.70 -18.02
N TYR A 301 5.41 5.57 -18.42
CA TYR A 301 3.97 5.26 -18.42
C TYR A 301 3.58 4.18 -19.44
N TYR A 302 4.18 4.17 -20.63
CA TYR A 302 3.99 3.06 -21.55
C TYR A 302 4.48 1.74 -20.95
N GLN A 303 5.63 1.78 -20.26
CA GLN A 303 6.15 0.61 -19.56
C GLN A 303 5.19 0.12 -18.45
N GLY A 304 4.63 1.07 -17.69
CA GLY A 304 3.64 0.76 -16.66
C GLY A 304 2.35 0.14 -17.22
N LEU A 305 1.83 0.68 -18.33
CA LEU A 305 0.67 0.11 -19.03
C LEU A 305 0.97 -1.27 -19.60
N ASP A 306 2.18 -1.51 -20.13
CA ASP A 306 2.55 -2.85 -20.61
C ASP A 306 2.47 -3.89 -19.49
N ALA A 307 2.93 -3.55 -18.29
CA ALA A 307 2.84 -4.44 -17.13
C ALA A 307 1.38 -4.76 -16.76
N VAL A 308 0.46 -3.80 -16.90
CA VAL A 308 -0.97 -4.03 -16.70
C VAL A 308 -1.52 -5.03 -17.71
N TYR A 309 -1.27 -4.82 -19.01
CA TYR A 309 -1.82 -5.71 -20.05
C TYR A 309 -1.15 -7.08 -20.07
N LEU A 310 0.14 -7.15 -19.73
CA LEU A 310 0.84 -8.41 -19.47
C LEU A 310 0.13 -9.20 -18.37
N ALA A 311 -0.22 -8.56 -17.25
CA ALA A 311 -0.92 -9.20 -16.15
C ALA A 311 -2.37 -9.60 -16.51
N LYS A 312 -3.04 -8.84 -17.38
CA LYS A 312 -4.35 -9.20 -17.96
C LYS A 312 -4.27 -10.34 -18.99
N GLY A 313 -3.09 -10.66 -19.49
CA GLY A 313 -2.88 -11.65 -20.56
C GLY A 313 -3.12 -11.12 -21.98
N ASP A 314 -3.26 -9.81 -22.16
CA ASP A 314 -3.35 -9.18 -23.47
C ASP A 314 -1.93 -8.89 -24.01
N TYR A 315 -1.33 -9.94 -24.56
CA TYR A 315 0.07 -9.91 -24.98
C TYR A 315 0.32 -9.02 -26.20
N ASP A 316 -0.64 -8.89 -27.13
CA ASP A 316 -0.48 -8.07 -28.33
C ASP A 316 -0.41 -6.58 -27.98
N LEU A 317 -1.28 -6.15 -27.05
CA LEU A 317 -1.26 -4.78 -26.57
C LEU A 317 -0.03 -4.51 -25.70
N ALA A 318 0.36 -5.46 -24.84
CA ALA A 318 1.59 -5.36 -24.07
C ALA A 318 2.82 -5.15 -24.96
N ILE A 319 2.98 -5.95 -26.03
CA ILE A 319 4.07 -5.78 -27.02
C ILE A 319 4.05 -4.38 -27.61
N THR A 320 2.89 -3.92 -28.09
CA THR A 320 2.74 -2.60 -28.71
C THR A 320 3.16 -1.46 -27.75
N LEU A 321 2.81 -1.58 -26.47
CA LEU A 321 3.15 -0.60 -25.45
C LEU A 321 4.65 -0.64 -25.10
N THR A 322 5.22 -1.84 -24.95
CA THR A 322 6.65 -2.01 -24.69
C THR A 322 7.50 -1.48 -25.86
N GLU A 323 7.09 -1.70 -27.11
CA GLU A 323 7.77 -1.14 -28.29
C GLU A 323 7.75 0.39 -28.31
N LYS A 324 6.63 1.01 -27.92
CA LYS A 324 6.55 2.48 -27.75
C LYS A 324 7.50 2.96 -26.64
N ALA A 325 7.53 2.26 -25.50
CA ALA A 325 8.45 2.60 -24.40
C ALA A 325 9.91 2.52 -24.86
N ILE A 326 10.30 1.46 -25.58
CA ILE A 326 11.63 1.28 -26.17
C ILE A 326 11.99 2.45 -27.09
N GLN A 327 11.09 2.83 -28.01
CA GLN A 327 11.32 3.94 -28.95
C GLN A 327 11.55 5.27 -28.23
N LEU A 328 10.86 5.51 -27.11
CA LEU A 328 11.03 6.73 -26.32
C LEU A 328 12.33 6.69 -25.51
N PHE A 329 12.59 5.58 -24.82
CA PHE A 329 13.82 5.42 -24.05
C PHE A 329 15.07 5.49 -24.92
N GLN A 330 15.06 4.93 -26.14
CA GLN A 330 16.16 5.07 -27.09
C GLN A 330 16.45 6.52 -27.51
N LYS A 331 15.45 7.42 -27.46
CA LYS A 331 15.63 8.84 -27.79
C LYS A 331 16.28 9.65 -26.67
N VAL A 332 16.03 9.26 -25.42
CA VAL A 332 16.45 10.04 -24.23
C VAL A 332 17.53 9.37 -23.38
N LEU A 333 17.74 8.07 -23.52
CA LEU A 333 18.64 7.27 -22.71
C LEU A 333 19.68 6.56 -23.59
N ASN A 334 20.92 6.53 -23.14
CA ASN A 334 22.01 5.79 -23.78
C ASN A 334 22.14 4.40 -23.16
N ASN A 335 21.28 3.45 -23.56
CA ASN A 335 21.30 2.06 -23.06
C ASN A 335 21.25 1.98 -21.52
N ASP A 336 20.23 2.59 -20.94
CA ASP A 336 20.00 2.65 -19.49
C ASP A 336 19.13 1.47 -18.98
N ILE A 337 19.03 1.30 -17.67
CA ILE A 337 18.31 0.21 -17.01
C ILE A 337 16.84 0.11 -17.43
N TYR A 338 16.18 1.24 -17.69
CA TYR A 338 14.78 1.25 -18.16
C TYR A 338 14.59 0.57 -19.51
N LEU A 339 15.59 0.69 -20.40
CA LEU A 339 15.57 -0.02 -21.68
C LEU A 339 15.79 -1.52 -21.48
N ALA A 340 16.63 -1.91 -20.51
CA ALA A 340 16.82 -3.31 -20.13
C ALA A 340 15.51 -3.94 -19.64
N HIS A 341 14.77 -3.23 -18.77
CA HIS A 341 13.47 -3.68 -18.27
C HIS A 341 12.45 -3.88 -19.40
N CYS A 342 12.41 -3.00 -20.40
CA CYS A 342 11.54 -3.18 -21.56
C CYS A 342 11.86 -4.46 -22.34
N TYR A 343 13.15 -4.75 -22.56
CA TYR A 343 13.54 -6.02 -23.17
C TYR A 343 13.19 -7.22 -22.29
N GLY A 344 13.32 -7.10 -20.96
CA GLY A 344 12.86 -8.12 -20.03
C GLY A 344 11.36 -8.40 -20.13
N ASN A 345 10.53 -7.36 -20.26
CA ASN A 345 9.09 -7.50 -20.45
C ASN A 345 8.75 -8.23 -21.75
N LEU A 346 9.42 -7.90 -22.87
CA LEU A 346 9.29 -8.68 -24.12
C LEU A 346 9.74 -10.13 -23.92
N GLY A 347 10.81 -10.38 -23.17
CA GLY A 347 11.25 -11.72 -22.78
C GLY A 347 10.13 -12.51 -22.09
N VAL A 348 9.48 -11.92 -21.09
CA VAL A 348 8.35 -12.54 -20.39
C VAL A 348 7.18 -12.79 -21.35
N ILE A 349 6.80 -11.80 -22.15
CA ILE A 349 5.67 -11.91 -23.09
C ILE A 349 5.90 -13.06 -24.07
N TYR A 350 7.06 -13.12 -24.72
CA TYR A 350 7.37 -14.18 -25.68
C TYR A 350 7.52 -15.54 -25.03
N TRP A 351 7.98 -15.62 -23.77
CA TRP A 351 7.94 -16.85 -23.00
C TRP A 351 6.51 -17.34 -22.77
N LYS A 352 5.58 -16.46 -22.37
CA LYS A 352 4.15 -16.80 -22.20
C LYS A 352 3.49 -17.22 -23.51
N LEU A 353 3.92 -16.64 -24.64
CA LEU A 353 3.52 -17.05 -25.99
C LEU A 353 4.22 -18.33 -26.50
N LYS A 354 5.07 -18.97 -25.69
CA LYS A 354 5.87 -20.16 -26.03
C LYS A 354 6.87 -19.94 -27.19
N GLN A 355 7.20 -18.68 -27.49
CA GLN A 355 8.21 -18.31 -28.47
C GLN A 355 9.58 -18.17 -27.77
N TYR A 356 10.09 -19.31 -27.34
CA TYR A 356 11.23 -19.36 -26.43
C TYR A 356 12.52 -18.76 -26.99
N ASP A 357 12.81 -18.92 -28.29
CA ASP A 357 14.05 -18.37 -28.89
C ASP A 357 14.02 -16.84 -28.87
N LEU A 358 12.85 -16.27 -29.17
CA LEU A 358 12.65 -14.84 -29.16
C LEU A 358 12.75 -14.31 -27.72
N ALA A 359 12.16 -15.01 -26.75
CA ALA A 359 12.27 -14.68 -25.34
C ALA A 359 13.73 -14.64 -24.86
N LEU A 360 14.53 -15.68 -25.18
CA LEU A 360 15.96 -15.72 -24.86
C LEU A 360 16.72 -14.56 -25.50
N SER A 361 16.46 -14.25 -26.78
CA SER A 361 17.11 -13.13 -27.47
C SER A 361 16.84 -11.76 -26.82
N TYR A 362 15.66 -11.58 -26.22
CA TYR A 362 15.32 -10.36 -25.48
C TYR A 362 15.96 -10.34 -24.09
N TYR A 363 16.02 -11.48 -23.37
CA TYR A 363 16.78 -11.56 -22.13
C TYR A 363 18.29 -11.35 -22.33
N GLU A 364 18.86 -11.77 -23.47
CA GLU A 364 20.24 -11.45 -23.83
C GLU A 364 20.46 -9.93 -24.01
N LYS A 365 19.51 -9.24 -24.67
CA LYS A 365 19.54 -7.77 -24.78
C LYS A 365 19.45 -7.09 -23.41
N GLN A 366 18.56 -7.58 -22.53
CA GLN A 366 18.46 -7.11 -21.15
C GLN A 366 19.79 -7.28 -20.41
N LEU A 367 20.37 -8.49 -20.42
CA LEU A 367 21.66 -8.78 -19.77
C LEU A 367 22.78 -7.89 -20.30
N SER A 368 22.84 -7.66 -21.62
CA SER A 368 23.86 -6.80 -22.24
C SER A 368 23.84 -5.37 -21.69
N ILE A 369 22.65 -4.86 -21.37
CA ILE A 369 22.49 -3.53 -20.76
C ILE A 369 22.77 -3.59 -19.26
N GLN A 370 22.22 -4.57 -18.53
CA GLN A 370 22.46 -4.74 -17.10
C GLN A 370 23.96 -4.83 -16.78
N LEU A 371 24.74 -5.58 -17.58
CA LEU A 371 26.20 -5.68 -17.44
C LEU A 371 26.95 -4.35 -17.59
N LYS A 372 26.37 -3.37 -18.31
CA LYS A 372 26.97 -2.05 -18.52
C LYS A 372 26.52 -1.02 -17.47
N THR A 373 25.39 -1.26 -16.82
CA THR A 373 24.68 -0.25 -16.01
C THR A 373 24.65 -0.57 -14.52
N LEU A 374 24.72 -1.85 -14.15
CA LEU A 374 24.58 -2.31 -12.77
C LEU A 374 25.91 -2.79 -12.16
N PRO A 375 26.10 -2.65 -10.84
CA PRO A 375 27.25 -3.22 -10.16
C PRO A 375 27.23 -4.76 -10.22
N ALA A 376 28.41 -5.37 -10.11
CA ALA A 376 28.52 -6.82 -10.04
C ALA A 376 27.66 -7.38 -8.87
N ASN A 377 26.93 -8.47 -9.13
CA ASN A 377 26.00 -9.12 -8.19
C ASN A 377 24.74 -8.30 -7.83
N HIS A 378 24.36 -7.32 -8.64
CA HIS A 378 23.04 -6.68 -8.49
C HIS A 378 21.90 -7.70 -8.57
N PHE A 379 20.89 -7.57 -7.72
CA PHE A 379 19.81 -8.57 -7.59
C PHE A 379 19.09 -8.84 -8.92
N GLU A 380 18.98 -7.84 -9.79
CA GLU A 380 18.35 -7.98 -11.10
C GLU A 380 19.00 -9.03 -12.01
N PHE A 381 20.31 -9.30 -11.87
CA PHE A 381 20.94 -10.40 -12.61
C PHE A 381 20.32 -11.75 -12.21
N GLY A 382 20.01 -11.93 -10.93
CA GLY A 382 19.39 -13.14 -10.40
C GLY A 382 17.99 -13.34 -10.97
N VAL A 383 17.20 -12.26 -11.07
CA VAL A 383 15.86 -12.30 -11.69
C VAL A 383 15.96 -12.68 -13.17
N THR A 384 16.88 -12.08 -13.92
CA THR A 384 17.07 -12.41 -15.34
C THR A 384 17.51 -13.87 -15.53
N PHE A 385 18.42 -14.38 -14.72
CA PHE A 385 18.84 -15.79 -14.78
C PHE A 385 17.72 -16.76 -14.40
N LEU A 386 16.90 -16.42 -13.41
CA LEU A 386 15.72 -17.22 -13.04
C LEU A 386 14.76 -17.36 -14.23
N ASN A 387 14.43 -16.26 -14.90
CA ASN A 387 13.54 -16.26 -16.07
C ASN A 387 14.10 -17.07 -17.24
N ILE A 388 15.41 -16.97 -17.49
CA ILE A 388 16.08 -17.79 -18.51
C ILE A 388 16.02 -19.28 -18.12
N GLY A 389 16.22 -19.61 -16.84
CA GLY A 389 16.08 -20.96 -16.32
C GLY A 389 14.67 -21.53 -16.54
N GLU A 390 13.63 -20.73 -16.31
CA GLU A 390 12.24 -21.13 -16.60
C GLU A 390 12.01 -21.45 -18.09
N ILE A 391 12.63 -20.71 -19.01
CA ILE A 391 12.55 -21.02 -20.44
C ILE A 391 13.18 -22.38 -20.74
N TYR A 392 14.40 -22.64 -20.24
CA TYR A 392 15.06 -23.93 -20.45
C TYR A 392 14.28 -25.09 -19.81
N LYS A 393 13.72 -24.89 -18.61
CA LYS A 393 12.84 -25.87 -17.98
C LYS A 393 11.59 -26.14 -18.83
N ALA A 394 11.00 -25.11 -19.42
CA ALA A 394 9.84 -25.23 -20.32
C ALA A 394 10.17 -25.93 -21.66
N ARG A 395 11.44 -25.99 -22.04
CA ARG A 395 11.97 -26.77 -23.18
C ARG A 395 12.37 -28.20 -22.81
N ASN A 396 12.27 -28.59 -21.53
CA ASN A 396 12.82 -29.83 -20.98
C ASN A 396 14.35 -29.92 -21.07
N GLU A 397 15.04 -28.78 -21.10
CA GLU A 397 16.50 -28.69 -21.03
C GLU A 397 16.93 -28.48 -19.57
N PHE A 398 16.73 -29.52 -18.74
CA PHE A 398 16.76 -29.38 -17.29
C PHE A 398 18.15 -29.07 -16.71
N GLU A 399 19.23 -29.59 -17.31
CA GLU A 399 20.60 -29.28 -16.87
C GLU A 399 20.94 -27.81 -17.10
N LEU A 400 20.50 -27.25 -18.23
CA LEU A 400 20.67 -25.83 -18.52
C LEU A 400 19.82 -24.97 -17.57
N ALA A 401 18.58 -25.38 -17.29
CA ALA A 401 17.74 -24.71 -16.31
C ALA A 401 18.40 -24.67 -14.92
N LEU A 402 18.93 -25.79 -14.43
CA LEU A 402 19.67 -25.86 -13.16
C LEU A 402 20.92 -24.99 -13.15
N SER A 403 21.65 -24.91 -14.26
CA SER A 403 22.81 -24.02 -14.38
C SER A 403 22.41 -22.56 -14.18
N PHE A 404 21.31 -22.12 -14.79
CA PHE A 404 20.80 -20.76 -14.64
C PHE A 404 20.20 -20.49 -13.26
N TYR A 405 19.45 -21.43 -12.68
CA TYR A 405 18.98 -21.28 -11.30
C TYR A 405 20.12 -21.21 -10.28
N SER A 406 21.22 -21.95 -10.51
CA SER A 406 22.41 -21.88 -9.66
C SER A 406 23.05 -20.50 -9.70
N LYS A 407 23.16 -19.90 -10.90
CA LYS A 407 23.62 -18.51 -11.06
C LYS A 407 22.70 -17.52 -10.36
N ALA A 408 21.38 -17.69 -10.49
CA ALA A 408 20.40 -16.84 -9.80
C ALA A 408 20.57 -16.91 -8.28
N ASN A 409 20.72 -18.12 -7.74
CA ASN A 409 20.91 -18.36 -6.31
C ASN A 409 22.20 -17.72 -5.79
N GLU A 410 23.31 -17.83 -6.54
CA GLU A 410 24.57 -17.19 -6.18
C GLU A 410 24.45 -15.66 -6.08
N ILE A 411 23.74 -15.04 -7.04
CA ILE A 411 23.48 -13.59 -7.00
C ILE A 411 22.65 -13.23 -5.78
N PHE A 412 21.54 -13.94 -5.55
CA PHE A 412 20.65 -13.68 -4.41
C PHE A 412 21.31 -13.86 -3.05
N GLN A 413 22.27 -14.79 -2.92
CA GLN A 413 23.06 -14.96 -1.70
C GLN A 413 24.05 -13.81 -1.46
N LYS A 414 24.59 -13.23 -2.54
CA LYS A 414 25.61 -12.18 -2.48
C LYS A 414 25.04 -10.77 -2.41
N ALA A 415 23.81 -10.55 -2.89
CA ALA A 415 23.16 -9.27 -2.81
C ALA A 415 22.90 -8.91 -1.34
N SER A 416 23.52 -7.85 -0.82
CA SER A 416 23.31 -7.33 0.55
C SER A 416 21.86 -6.89 0.82
N LEU A 417 21.05 -6.76 -0.24
CA LEU A 417 19.60 -6.65 -0.19
C LEU A 417 19.05 -8.06 -0.33
N LEU A 418 18.48 -8.61 0.74
CA LEU A 418 17.69 -9.84 0.63
C LEU A 418 16.67 -9.63 -0.50
N PRO A 419 16.61 -10.52 -1.52
CA PRO A 419 15.52 -10.50 -2.47
C PRO A 419 14.20 -10.60 -1.71
N THR A 420 13.08 -10.20 -2.33
CA THR A 420 11.76 -10.53 -1.74
C THR A 420 11.78 -12.01 -1.37
N HIS A 421 11.34 -12.32 -0.15
CA HIS A 421 11.28 -13.70 0.35
C HIS A 421 10.63 -14.64 -0.68
N GLU A 422 9.68 -14.10 -1.45
CA GLU A 422 9.02 -14.73 -2.59
C GLU A 422 9.94 -15.19 -3.73
N ALA A 423 10.85 -14.35 -4.24
CA ALA A 423 11.73 -14.74 -5.36
C ALA A 423 12.71 -15.84 -4.97
N VAL A 424 13.16 -15.85 -3.71
CA VAL A 424 14.02 -16.92 -3.16
C VAL A 424 13.21 -18.22 -3.00
N ILE A 425 11.98 -18.14 -2.48
CA ILE A 425 11.09 -19.31 -2.39
C ILE A 425 10.81 -19.88 -3.78
N GLU A 426 10.43 -19.04 -4.74
CA GLU A 426 10.12 -19.44 -6.11
C GLU A 426 11.32 -20.14 -6.76
N LEU A 427 12.52 -19.57 -6.62
CA LEU A 427 13.75 -20.19 -7.09
C LEU A 427 13.97 -21.56 -6.46
N GLN A 428 13.79 -21.71 -5.14
CA GLN A 428 13.95 -22.99 -4.45
C GLN A 428 12.94 -24.04 -4.95
N GLN A 429 11.69 -23.64 -5.17
CA GLN A 429 10.67 -24.51 -5.75
C GLN A 429 11.03 -24.94 -7.18
N HIS A 430 11.52 -24.01 -8.00
CA HIS A 430 11.96 -24.31 -9.36
C HIS A 430 13.15 -25.25 -9.41
N ILE A 431 14.15 -25.05 -8.53
CA ILE A 431 15.27 -25.98 -8.39
C ILE A 431 14.77 -27.38 -8.01
N GLN A 432 13.93 -27.46 -6.97
CA GLN A 432 13.42 -28.74 -6.47
C GLN A 432 12.65 -29.50 -7.56
N THR A 433 11.69 -28.85 -8.20
CA THR A 433 10.88 -29.46 -9.28
C THR A 433 11.71 -29.86 -10.50
N THR A 434 12.80 -29.15 -10.78
CA THR A 434 13.70 -29.48 -11.89
C THR A 434 14.57 -30.70 -11.55
N ILE A 435 15.08 -30.80 -10.32
CA ILE A 435 15.82 -31.97 -9.84
C ILE A 435 14.94 -33.22 -9.87
N GLU A 436 13.69 -33.12 -9.43
CA GLU A 436 12.74 -34.23 -9.48
C GLU A 436 12.56 -34.76 -10.90
N LYS A 437 12.41 -33.87 -11.90
CA LYS A 437 12.30 -34.29 -13.30
C LYS A 437 13.54 -35.02 -13.81
N ILE A 438 14.74 -34.50 -13.52
CA ILE A 438 15.99 -35.17 -13.89
C ILE A 438 16.11 -36.54 -13.23
N SER A 439 15.66 -36.67 -11.98
CA SER A 439 15.72 -37.96 -11.25
C SER A 439 14.72 -39.02 -11.73
N HIS A 440 13.74 -38.61 -12.55
CA HIS A 440 12.71 -39.48 -13.11
C HIS A 440 12.94 -39.83 -14.59
N GLU A 441 13.98 -39.27 -15.22
CA GLU A 441 14.50 -39.64 -16.55
C GLU A 441 15.64 -40.66 -16.42
#